data_AF-A0A2Z5Y424-F1
#
_entry.id   AF-A0A2Z5Y424-F1
#
_cell.length_a   1.000
_cell.length_b   1.000
_cell.length_c   1.000
_cell.angle_alpha   90.00
_cell.angle_beta   90.00
_cell.angle_gamma   90.00
#
_symmetry.space_group_name_H-M   'P 1'
#
loop_
_entity.id
_entity.type
_entity.pdbx_description
1 polymer ?
#
loop_
_entity_poly.entity_id
_entity_poly.type
_entity_poly.pdbx_seq_one_letter_code
_entity_poly.pdbx_strand_id
1 'polypeptide(L)'
;MKRRLECWLGFIGVGLTLLFLGGIALSVQQLTIAEYEKTFKPVFASSLGHLDSEKGVELFRTLGAWFGFTILFVLIFVTLATLFIMKNSAPVKAGIFYMLAGLTTLIGSQLIAFFIAFLFFIAALCCFFRGEKLNERSSHQKSNLKRI
;
A
#
# COMPACT_ATOMS: atom_id res chain seq x y z
N MET A 1 5.59 16.52 -20.15
CA MET A 1 4.50 15.82 -19.42
C MET A 1 4.82 14.34 -19.15
N LYS A 2 5.92 14.02 -18.43
CA LYS A 2 6.42 12.63 -18.23
C LYS A 2 6.25 12.08 -16.79
N ARG A 3 5.42 12.72 -15.95
CA ARG A 3 5.27 12.39 -14.51
C ARG A 3 3.94 11.70 -14.17
N ARG A 4 3.09 11.45 -15.18
CA ARG A 4 1.71 10.96 -14.98
C ARG A 4 1.63 9.47 -14.66
N LEU A 5 2.53 8.64 -15.21
CA LEU A 5 2.48 7.19 -15.03
C LEU A 5 2.70 6.76 -13.57
N GLU A 6 3.65 7.38 -12.87
CA GLU A 6 3.91 7.06 -11.44
C GLU A 6 2.75 7.49 -10.54
N CYS A 7 2.18 8.68 -10.79
CA CYS A 7 0.98 9.12 -10.08
C CYS A 7 -0.23 8.24 -10.40
N TRP A 8 -0.39 7.79 -11.64
CA TRP A 8 -1.47 6.88 -12.04
C TRP A 8 -1.33 5.52 -11.36
N LEU A 9 -0.14 4.93 -11.35
CA LEU A 9 0.14 3.68 -10.63
C LEU A 9 -0.11 3.82 -9.13
N GLY A 10 0.32 4.94 -8.53
CA GLY A 10 0.03 5.25 -7.13
C GLY A 10 -1.46 5.37 -6.84
N PHE A 11 -2.22 6.08 -7.70
CA PHE A 11 -3.67 6.22 -7.56
C PHE A 11 -4.41 4.89 -7.74
N ILE A 12 -4.02 4.08 -8.72
CA ILE A 12 -4.59 2.75 -8.94
C ILE A 12 -4.31 1.86 -7.74
N GLY A 13 -3.07 1.88 -7.22
CA GLY A 13 -2.68 1.14 -6.03
C GLY A 13 -3.50 1.56 -4.80
N VAL A 14 -3.65 2.86 -4.55
CA VAL A 14 -4.47 3.37 -3.43
C VAL A 14 -5.94 3.00 -3.60
N GLY A 15 -6.47 3.11 -4.82
CA GLY A 15 -7.84 2.71 -5.14
C GLY A 15 -8.08 1.24 -4.84
N LEU A 16 -7.17 0.36 -5.27
CA LEU A 16 -7.25 -1.08 -4.98
C LEU A 16 -7.11 -1.35 -3.48
N THR A 17 -6.17 -0.72 -2.77
CA THR A 17 -6.01 -0.90 -1.32
C THR A 17 -7.26 -0.48 -0.57
N LEU A 18 -7.85 0.67 -0.91
CA LEU A 18 -9.09 1.15 -0.30
C LEU A 18 -10.26 0.21 -0.57
N LEU A 19 -10.40 -0.26 -1.81
CA LEU A 19 -11.50 -1.15 -2.17
C LEU A 19 -11.35 -2.51 -1.47
N PHE A 20 -10.14 -3.07 -1.45
CA PHE A 20 -9.89 -4.39 -0.89
C PHE A 20 -9.83 -4.39 0.64
N LEU A 21 -8.87 -3.67 1.25
CA LEU A 21 -8.74 -3.63 2.71
C LEU A 21 -9.90 -2.85 3.34
N GLY A 22 -10.32 -1.75 2.73
CA GLY A 22 -11.42 -0.94 3.25
C GLY A 22 -12.76 -1.64 3.11
N GLY A 23 -12.99 -2.35 1.99
CA GLY A 23 -14.17 -3.19 1.80
C GLY A 23 -14.26 -4.29 2.85
N ILE A 24 -13.15 -4.98 3.11
CA ILE A 24 -13.09 -6.00 4.17
C ILE A 24 -13.32 -5.37 5.54
N ALA A 25 -12.62 -4.27 5.87
CA ALA A 25 -12.75 -3.58 7.15
C ALA A 25 -14.20 -3.15 7.46
N LEU A 26 -14.90 -2.59 6.46
CA LEU A 26 -16.31 -2.20 6.62
C LEU A 26 -17.22 -3.42 6.76
N SER A 27 -16.98 -4.47 5.98
CA SER A 27 -17.79 -5.69 6.01
C SER A 27 -17.69 -6.39 7.37
N VAL A 28 -16.49 -6.49 7.95
CA VAL A 28 -16.31 -7.11 9.27
C VAL A 28 -16.82 -6.24 10.42
N GLN A 29 -16.83 -4.90 10.26
CA GLN A 29 -17.39 -3.99 11.25
C GLN A 29 -18.91 -4.15 11.37
N GLN A 30 -19.59 -4.37 10.24
CA GLN A 30 -21.04 -4.59 10.17
C GLN A 30 -21.44 -6.05 10.43
N LEU A 31 -20.47 -6.95 10.61
CA LEU A 31 -20.74 -8.37 10.82
C LEU A 31 -21.52 -8.59 12.11
N THR A 32 -22.64 -9.32 12.00
CA THR A 32 -23.48 -9.78 13.11
C THR A 32 -23.19 -11.25 13.41
N ILE A 33 -23.39 -11.67 14.65
CA ILE A 33 -23.12 -13.04 15.14
C ILE A 33 -23.87 -14.09 14.29
N ALA A 34 -25.11 -13.81 13.90
CA ALA A 34 -25.90 -14.71 13.05
C ALA A 34 -25.29 -14.91 11.65
N GLU A 35 -24.76 -13.86 11.03
CA GLU A 35 -24.13 -13.91 9.71
C GLU A 35 -22.75 -14.59 9.76
N TYR A 36 -22.01 -14.37 10.84
CA TYR A 36 -20.77 -15.08 11.13
C TYR A 36 -20.99 -16.59 11.28
N GLU A 37 -22.01 -16.98 12.05
CA GLU A 37 -22.30 -18.39 12.29
C GLU A 37 -22.76 -19.15 11.04
N LYS A 38 -23.51 -18.47 10.16
CA LYS A 38 -24.03 -19.06 8.93
C LYS A 38 -23.00 -19.15 7.80
N THR A 39 -22.10 -18.18 7.70
CA THR A 39 -21.18 -18.05 6.54
C THR A 39 -19.73 -18.37 6.90
N PHE A 40 -19.25 -17.88 8.03
CA PHE A 40 -17.83 -17.98 8.39
C PHE A 40 -17.50 -19.21 9.23
N LYS A 41 -18.35 -19.58 10.19
CA LYS A 41 -18.16 -20.77 11.03
C LYS A 41 -18.03 -22.09 10.25
N PRO A 42 -18.81 -22.37 9.18
CA PRO A 42 -18.58 -23.58 8.38
C PRO A 42 -17.30 -23.52 7.54
N VAL A 43 -16.95 -22.34 7.00
CA VAL A 43 -15.75 -22.15 6.16
C VAL A 43 -14.46 -22.26 7.00
N PHE A 44 -14.50 -21.78 8.23
CA PHE A 44 -13.37 -21.80 9.16
C PHE A 44 -13.54 -22.84 10.27
N ALA A 45 -14.40 -23.85 10.09
CA ALA A 45 -14.67 -24.86 11.12
C ALA A 45 -13.39 -25.53 11.65
N SER A 46 -12.40 -25.74 10.77
CA SER A 46 -11.10 -26.32 11.12
C SER A 46 -10.20 -25.40 11.97
N SER A 47 -10.40 -24.08 11.92
CA SER A 47 -9.58 -23.09 12.65
C SER A 47 -10.33 -22.40 13.80
N LEU A 48 -11.66 -22.33 13.73
CA LEU A 48 -12.53 -21.59 14.65
C LEU A 48 -13.57 -22.49 15.35
N GLY A 49 -13.59 -23.80 15.09
CA GLY A 49 -14.57 -24.73 15.68
C GLY A 49 -14.53 -24.85 17.21
N HIS A 50 -13.48 -24.34 17.86
CA HIS A 50 -13.30 -24.31 19.32
C HIS A 50 -13.53 -22.92 19.92
N LEU A 51 -13.73 -21.88 19.10
CA LEU A 51 -13.93 -20.51 19.56
C LEU A 51 -15.42 -20.19 19.60
N ASP A 52 -15.82 -19.52 20.68
CA ASP A 52 -17.17 -19.01 20.82
C ASP A 52 -17.50 -18.03 19.67
N SER A 53 -18.73 -18.10 19.14
CA SER A 53 -19.16 -17.30 18.00
C SER A 53 -18.99 -15.79 18.26
N GLU A 54 -19.10 -15.36 19.51
CA GLU A 54 -18.92 -13.96 19.94
C GLU A 54 -17.45 -13.52 19.87
N LYS A 55 -16.53 -14.38 20.33
CA LYS A 55 -15.08 -14.18 20.26
C LYS A 55 -14.57 -14.14 18.82
N GLY A 56 -15.15 -14.97 17.94
CA GLY A 56 -14.84 -14.98 16.52
C GLY A 56 -15.15 -13.63 15.86
N VAL A 57 -16.36 -13.10 16.07
CA VAL A 57 -16.75 -11.78 15.54
C VAL A 57 -15.85 -10.66 16.07
N GLU A 58 -15.49 -10.70 17.37
CA GLU A 58 -14.59 -9.72 17.97
C GLU A 58 -13.18 -9.72 17.33
N LEU A 59 -12.63 -10.91 17.02
CA LEU A 59 -11.37 -11.03 16.29
C LEU A 59 -11.46 -10.42 14.89
N PHE A 60 -12.52 -10.71 14.14
CA PHE A 60 -12.72 -10.14 12.80
C PHE A 60 -12.88 -8.62 12.83
N ARG A 61 -13.59 -8.07 13.83
CA ARG A 61 -13.69 -6.61 14.03
C ARG A 61 -12.34 -5.99 14.36
N THR A 62 -11.55 -6.64 15.20
CA THR A 62 -10.20 -6.18 15.54
C THR A 62 -9.28 -6.19 14.31
N LEU A 63 -9.34 -7.24 13.49
CA LEU A 63 -8.64 -7.33 12.20
C LEU A 63 -9.07 -6.21 11.24
N GLY A 64 -10.38 -5.96 11.13
CA GLY A 64 -10.93 -4.86 10.33
C GLY A 64 -10.42 -3.49 10.76
N ALA A 65 -10.39 -3.23 12.07
CA ALA A 65 -9.82 -2.00 12.61
C ALA A 65 -8.32 -1.87 12.28
N TRP A 66 -7.57 -2.98 12.34
CA TRP A 66 -6.15 -3.02 11.98
C TRP A 66 -5.90 -2.73 10.50
N PHE A 67 -6.77 -3.23 9.62
CA PHE A 67 -6.75 -2.90 8.20
C PHE A 67 -7.07 -1.42 7.96
N GLY A 68 -8.06 -0.86 8.67
CA GLY A 68 -8.38 0.57 8.62
C GLY A 68 -7.18 1.45 9.01
N PHE A 69 -6.49 1.09 10.09
CA PHE A 69 -5.28 1.80 10.52
C PHE A 69 -4.15 1.70 9.48
N THR A 70 -3.96 0.52 8.89
CA THR A 70 -2.98 0.30 7.82
C THR A 70 -3.25 1.20 6.61
N ILE A 71 -4.51 1.32 6.18
CA ILE A 71 -4.89 2.18 5.05
C ILE A 71 -4.49 3.63 5.30
N LEU A 72 -4.69 4.16 6.51
CA LEU A 72 -4.30 5.53 6.85
C LEU A 72 -2.80 5.75 6.67
N PHE A 73 -1.97 4.82 7.15
CA PHE A 73 -0.51 4.90 6.93
C PHE A 73 -0.16 4.87 5.45
N VAL A 74 -0.74 3.96 4.68
CA VAL A 74 -0.50 3.85 3.23
C VAL A 74 -0.88 5.16 2.51
N LEU A 75 -2.02 5.76 2.87
CA LEU A 75 -2.47 7.05 2.33
C LEU A 75 -1.49 8.18 2.63
N ILE A 76 -0.97 8.25 3.86
CA ILE A 76 0.04 9.24 4.25
C ILE A 76 1.32 9.04 3.42
N PHE A 77 1.82 7.80 3.31
CA PHE A 77 3.02 7.50 2.54
C PHE A 77 2.87 7.83 1.05
N VAL A 78 1.75 7.47 0.43
CA VAL A 78 1.50 7.78 -1.00
C VAL A 78 1.33 9.27 -1.24
N THR A 79 0.68 9.99 -0.31
CA THR A 79 0.55 11.44 -0.40
C THR A 79 1.93 12.12 -0.32
N LEU A 80 2.77 11.70 0.65
CA LEU A 80 4.14 12.19 0.77
C LEU A 80 4.98 11.87 -0.47
N ALA A 81 4.86 10.66 -1.02
CA ALA A 81 5.54 10.27 -2.25
C ALA A 81 5.11 11.16 -3.43
N THR A 82 3.81 11.40 -3.58
CA THR A 82 3.23 12.24 -4.64
C THR A 82 3.69 13.70 -4.53
N LEU A 83 3.70 14.26 -3.32
CA LEU A 83 4.23 15.61 -3.07
C LEU A 83 5.71 15.71 -3.41
N PHE A 84 6.51 14.69 -3.08
CA PHE A 84 7.93 14.64 -3.44
C PHE A 84 8.17 14.57 -4.95
N ILE A 85 7.33 13.82 -5.69
CA ILE A 85 7.35 13.79 -7.16
C ILE A 85 7.00 15.16 -7.73
N MET A 86 5.92 15.80 -7.24
CA MET A 86 5.51 17.12 -7.69
C MET A 86 6.62 18.16 -7.48
N LYS A 87 7.25 18.17 -6.30
CA LYS A 87 8.29 19.15 -5.92
C LYS A 87 9.62 19.01 -6.68
N ASN A 88 9.80 18.01 -7.56
CA ASN A 88 11.00 17.80 -8.41
C ASN A 88 12.34 17.66 -7.65
N SER A 89 12.31 17.52 -6.32
CA SER A 89 13.54 17.67 -5.53
C SER A 89 14.32 16.38 -5.32
N ALA A 90 13.70 15.19 -5.48
CA ALA A 90 14.40 13.90 -5.45
C ALA A 90 13.46 12.72 -5.84
N PRO A 91 13.49 12.21 -7.09
CA PRO A 91 12.70 11.04 -7.48
C PRO A 91 13.07 9.76 -6.69
N VAL A 92 14.32 9.63 -6.23
CA VAL A 92 14.77 8.52 -5.37
C VAL A 92 14.04 8.51 -4.03
N LYS A 93 13.84 9.69 -3.41
CA LYS A 93 13.12 9.79 -2.13
C LYS A 93 11.64 9.44 -2.28
N ALA A 94 11.01 9.81 -3.40
CA ALA A 94 9.66 9.39 -3.72
C ALA A 94 9.53 7.86 -3.87
N GLY A 95 10.51 7.23 -4.50
CA GLY A 95 10.58 5.77 -4.62
C GLY A 95 10.64 5.07 -3.25
N ILE A 96 11.42 5.60 -2.31
CA ILE A 96 11.50 5.05 -0.94
C ILE A 96 10.13 5.13 -0.24
N PHE A 97 9.41 6.24 -0.37
CA PHE A 97 8.07 6.36 0.22
C PHE A 97 7.06 5.39 -0.41
N TYR A 98 7.13 5.14 -1.72
CA TYR A 98 6.30 4.10 -2.35
C TYR A 98 6.68 2.68 -1.91
N MET A 99 7.97 2.42 -1.71
CA MET A 99 8.44 1.14 -1.18
C MET A 99 7.93 0.93 0.25
N LEU A 100 7.99 1.95 1.10
CA LEU A 100 7.44 1.92 2.45
C LEU A 100 5.91 1.70 2.43
N ALA A 101 5.19 2.39 1.54
CA ALA A 101 3.75 2.18 1.37
C ALA A 101 3.42 0.73 0.99
N GLY A 102 4.17 0.14 0.05
CA GLY A 102 4.05 -1.27 -0.35
C GLY A 102 4.34 -2.21 0.82
N LEU A 103 5.42 -1.96 1.57
CA LEU A 103 5.81 -2.78 2.71
C LEU A 103 4.78 -2.72 3.86
N THR A 104 4.28 -1.52 4.16
CA THR A 104 3.20 -1.32 5.13
C THR A 104 1.92 -2.01 4.69
N THR A 105 1.56 -1.94 3.40
CA THR A 105 0.40 -2.68 2.86
C THR A 105 0.59 -4.19 3.02
N LEU A 106 1.81 -4.67 2.79
CA LEU A 106 2.14 -6.09 2.86
C LEU A 106 2.07 -6.64 4.29
N ILE A 107 2.68 -5.93 5.24
CA ILE A 107 2.71 -6.30 6.66
C ILE A 107 1.32 -6.12 7.26
N GLY A 108 0.66 -5.01 6.98
CA GLY A 108 -0.65 -4.69 7.55
C GLY A 108 -1.78 -5.58 7.00
N SER A 109 -1.64 -6.13 5.79
CA SER A 109 -2.59 -7.11 5.24
C SER A 109 -2.23 -8.57 5.52
N GLN A 110 -1.18 -8.84 6.33
CA GLN A 110 -0.69 -10.20 6.56
C GLN A 110 -0.44 -10.96 5.23
N LEU A 111 0.19 -10.29 4.25
CA LEU A 111 0.48 -10.79 2.90
C LEU A 111 -0.74 -11.07 2.01
N ILE A 112 -1.98 -10.85 2.47
CA ILE A 112 -3.20 -11.07 1.67
C ILE A 112 -3.24 -10.10 0.48
N ALA A 113 -2.81 -8.85 0.68
CA ALA A 113 -2.80 -7.83 -0.37
C ALA A 113 -1.48 -7.79 -1.17
N PHE A 114 -0.79 -8.93 -1.31
CA PHE A 114 0.48 -9.02 -2.03
C PHE A 114 0.39 -8.47 -3.46
N PHE A 115 -0.66 -8.82 -4.21
CA PHE A 115 -0.88 -8.33 -5.57
C PHE A 115 -0.97 -6.79 -5.64
N ILE A 116 -1.53 -6.17 -4.61
CA ILE A 116 -1.69 -4.72 -4.52
C ILE A 116 -0.36 -4.05 -4.12
N ALA A 117 0.32 -4.61 -3.12
CA ALA A 117 1.64 -4.14 -2.70
C ALA A 117 2.67 -4.20 -3.86
N PHE A 118 2.55 -5.19 -4.74
CA PHE A 118 3.41 -5.32 -5.92
C PHE A 118 3.30 -4.13 -6.87
N LEU A 119 2.11 -3.55 -7.06
CA LEU A 119 1.92 -2.34 -7.87
C LEU A 119 2.67 -1.14 -7.27
N PHE A 120 2.66 -1.01 -5.94
CA PHE A 120 3.44 0.03 -5.26
C PHE A 120 4.95 -0.19 -5.39
N PHE A 121 5.43 -1.44 -5.35
CA PHE A 121 6.83 -1.74 -5.59
C PHE A 121 7.26 -1.45 -7.03
N ILE A 122 6.42 -1.73 -8.04
CA ILE A 122 6.69 -1.34 -9.42
C ILE A 122 6.78 0.18 -9.55
N ALA A 123 5.87 0.92 -8.91
CA ALA A 123 5.91 2.38 -8.89
C ALA A 123 7.20 2.91 -8.24
N ALA A 124 7.61 2.30 -7.11
CA ALA A 124 8.86 2.62 -6.43
C ALA A 124 10.09 2.38 -7.32
N LEU A 125 10.15 1.21 -7.99
CA LEU A 125 11.23 0.83 -8.88
C LEU A 125 11.34 1.79 -10.07
N CYS A 126 10.20 2.19 -10.65
CA CYS A 126 10.16 3.15 -11.73
C CYS A 126 10.72 4.53 -11.31
N CYS A 127 10.41 4.97 -10.09
CA CYS A 127 10.98 6.19 -9.52
C CYS A 127 12.49 6.07 -9.27
N PHE A 128 12.98 4.90 -8.83
CA PHE A 128 14.40 4.65 -8.58
C PHE A 128 15.23 4.68 -9.87
N PHE A 129 14.82 3.93 -10.90
CA PHE A 129 15.48 3.92 -12.22
C PHE A 129 15.57 5.31 -12.87
N ARG A 130 14.63 6.20 -12.56
CA ARG A 130 14.69 7.60 -13.05
C ARG A 130 15.57 8.51 -12.21
N GLY A 131 15.70 8.23 -10.91
CA GLY A 131 16.65 8.94 -10.07
C GLY A 131 18.09 8.75 -10.51
N GLU A 132 18.43 7.54 -10.95
CA GLU A 132 19.75 7.22 -11.50
C GLU A 132 20.06 8.02 -12.78
N LYS A 133 19.13 8.04 -13.74
CA LYS A 133 19.28 8.79 -15.01
C LYS A 133 19.46 10.31 -14.84
N LEU A 134 18.89 10.89 -13.78
CA LEU A 134 19.06 12.32 -13.47
C LEU A 134 20.43 12.60 -12.84
N ASN A 135 20.95 11.66 -12.05
CA ASN A 135 22.27 11.78 -11.44
C ASN A 135 23.39 11.70 -12.49
N GLU A 136 23.26 10.80 -13.47
CA GLU A 136 24.19 10.67 -14.60
C GLU A 136 24.27 11.91 -15.49
N ARG A 137 23.15 12.60 -15.75
CA ARG A 137 23.20 13.88 -16.49
C ARG A 137 23.91 14.99 -15.71
N SER A 138 23.75 15.02 -14.39
CA SER A 138 24.38 16.05 -13.55
C SER A 138 25.89 15.86 -13.47
N SER A 139 26.37 14.62 -13.44
CA SER A 139 27.81 14.30 -13.44
C SER A 139 28.45 14.62 -14.79
N HIS A 140 27.79 14.30 -15.90
CA HIS A 140 28.26 14.65 -17.24
C HIS A 140 28.30 16.17 -17.51
N GLN A 141 27.36 16.92 -16.93
CA GLN A 141 27.35 18.37 -17.05
C GLN A 141 28.45 19.02 -16.18
N LYS A 142 28.70 18.49 -14.97
CA LYS A 142 29.83 18.93 -14.13
C LYS A 142 31.19 18.61 -14.76
N SER A 143 31.34 17.48 -15.47
CA SER A 143 32.61 17.14 -16.13
C SER A 143 32.92 18.02 -17.34
N ASN A 144 31.89 18.55 -18.02
CA ASN A 144 32.08 19.48 -19.14
C ASN A 144 32.42 20.89 -18.64
N LEU A 145 31.82 21.35 -17.53
CA LEU A 145 32.16 22.66 -16.96
C LEU A 145 33.59 22.72 -16.39
N LYS A 146 34.18 21.57 -16.01
CA LYS A 146 35.55 21.49 -15.49
C LYS A 146 36.63 21.49 -16.58
N ARG A 147 36.23 21.43 -17.85
CA ARG A 147 37.11 21.35 -19.03
C ARG A 147 37.20 22.66 -19.82
N ILE A 148 36.51 23.71 -19.37
CA ILE A 148 36.57 25.09 -19.89
C ILE A 148 37.29 25.94 -18.85
#